data_AF-A0A528CRQ3-F1
#
_entry.id   AF-A0A528CRQ3-F1
#
_cell.length_a   1.000
_cell.length_b   1.000
_cell.length_c   1.000
_cell.angle_alpha   90.00
_cell.angle_beta   90.00
_cell.angle_gamma   90.00
#
_symmetry.space_group_name_H-M   'P 1'
#
loop_
_entity.id
_entity.type
_entity.pdbx_description
1 polymer ?
#
loop_
_entity_poly.entity_id
_entity_poly.type
_entity_poly.pdbx_seq_one_letter_code
_entity_poly.pdbx_strand_id
1 'polypeptide(L)'
;VTQDYKEAMALGDRIAVMSQGVIKQLGTPEQIYREPANIEIARLFGDPTINLLDVKPSRDAKGIYVGLSNVQVHLTGAYDATVGRDCVIGLRPEALRFVDEGTPAAIPVTVEAETPLNEKIVTLVRTVRGREILVSRPAGTPGQTEGRAHIAVDGKSALLFDHASGDRIGASNVVNLRSGEAA
;
A
#
# COMPACT_ATOMS: atom_id res chain seq x y z
N VAL A 1 12.45 21.40 9.97
CA VAL A 1 11.27 21.27 9.08
C VAL A 1 11.80 21.06 7.68
N THR A 2 11.42 19.97 7.01
CA THR A 2 11.87 19.63 5.66
C THR A 2 10.66 19.32 4.77
N GLN A 3 10.81 19.53 3.47
CA GLN A 3 9.86 19.07 2.45
C GLN A 3 10.30 17.75 1.82
N ASP A 4 11.53 17.29 2.10
CA ASP A 4 12.03 16.01 1.62
C ASP A 4 11.72 14.92 2.66
N TYR A 5 10.79 14.03 2.31
CA TYR A 5 10.45 12.91 3.18
C TYR A 5 11.64 11.96 3.38
N LYS A 6 12.59 11.86 2.43
CA LYS A 6 13.78 10.99 2.57
C LYS A 6 14.68 11.50 3.70
N GLU A 7 14.83 12.81 3.81
CA GLU A 7 15.56 13.44 4.91
C GLU A 7 14.86 13.18 6.25
N ALA A 8 13.53 13.36 6.30
CA ALA A 8 12.75 13.09 7.51
C ALA A 8 12.85 11.63 7.96
N MET A 9 12.81 10.68 7.02
CA MET A 9 12.91 9.24 7.28
C MET A 9 14.32 8.80 7.71
N ALA A 10 15.36 9.48 7.24
CA ALA A 10 16.74 9.12 7.52
C ALA A 10 17.27 9.71 8.85
N LEU A 11 16.83 10.92 9.21
CA LEU A 11 17.41 11.68 10.32
C LEU A 11 16.51 11.76 11.57
N GLY A 12 15.20 11.56 11.42
CA GLY A 12 14.25 11.77 12.52
C GLY A 12 14.08 10.53 13.40
N ASP A 13 14.26 10.68 14.72
CA ASP A 13 13.80 9.67 15.68
C ASP A 13 12.27 9.54 15.68
N ARG A 14 11.60 10.68 15.48
CA ARG A 14 10.15 10.81 15.31
C ARG A 14 9.85 11.86 14.25
N ILE A 15 8.81 11.60 13.47
CA ILE A 15 8.34 12.45 12.39
C ILE A 15 6.91 12.91 12.72
N ALA A 16 6.71 14.22 12.72
CA ALA A 16 5.38 14.83 12.74
C ALA A 16 4.98 15.18 11.31
N VAL A 17 4.00 14.48 10.77
CA VAL A 17 3.41 14.80 9.46
C VAL A 17 2.29 15.79 9.67
N MET A 18 2.40 16.97 9.06
CA MET A 18 1.43 18.06 9.19
C MET A 18 0.77 18.36 7.85
N SER A 19 -0.52 18.65 7.88
CA SER A 19 -1.28 19.14 6.74
C SER A 19 -2.29 20.18 7.23
N GLN A 20 -2.35 21.33 6.54
CA GLN A 20 -3.21 22.46 6.88
C GLN A 20 -3.06 22.95 8.33
N GLY A 21 -1.83 23.00 8.83
CA GLY A 21 -1.52 23.46 10.19
C GLY A 21 -1.85 22.46 11.30
N VAL A 22 -2.34 21.26 10.96
CA VAL A 22 -2.68 20.21 11.93
C VAL A 22 -1.74 19.02 11.77
N ILE A 23 -1.25 18.47 12.89
CA ILE A 23 -0.51 17.20 12.91
C ILE A 23 -1.48 16.08 12.53
N LYS A 24 -1.23 15.44 11.39
CA LYS A 24 -2.00 14.29 10.90
C LYS A 24 -1.48 12.98 11.50
N GLN A 25 -0.17 12.88 11.74
CA GLN A 25 0.43 11.71 12.39
C GLN A 25 1.75 12.10 13.06
N LEU A 26 2.04 11.47 14.19
CA LEU A 26 3.32 11.56 14.88
C LEU A 26 3.77 10.15 15.25
N GLY A 27 4.94 9.74 14.76
CA GLY A 27 5.46 8.38 14.99
C GLY A 27 6.92 8.25 14.61
N THR A 28 7.50 7.08 14.81
CA THR A 28 8.83 6.75 14.25
C THR A 28 8.77 6.68 12.72
N PRO A 29 9.89 6.80 11.99
CA PRO A 29 9.92 6.62 10.54
C PRO A 29 9.24 5.31 10.10
N GLU A 30 9.49 4.22 10.83
CA GLU A 30 8.87 2.93 10.58
C GLU A 30 7.35 2.98 10.72
N GLN A 31 6.82 3.61 11.78
CA GLN A 31 5.38 3.75 11.99
C GLN A 31 4.74 4.62 10.90
N ILE A 32 5.37 5.72 10.48
CA ILE A 32 4.86 6.54 9.38
C ILE A 32 4.75 5.72 8.08
N TYR A 33 5.74 4.86 7.82
CA TYR A 33 5.79 4.08 6.58
C TYR A 33 4.86 2.87 6.57
N ARG A 34 4.91 2.05 7.62
CA ARG A 34 4.16 0.79 7.76
C ARG A 34 2.73 1.01 8.24
N GLU A 35 2.51 2.08 8.98
CA GLU A 35 1.25 2.38 9.63
C GLU A 35 0.73 3.79 9.35
N PRO A 36 0.62 4.21 8.07
CA PRO A 36 0.19 5.56 7.74
C PRO A 36 -1.26 5.80 8.20
N ALA A 37 -1.55 6.94 8.82
CA ALA A 37 -2.89 7.20 9.36
C ALA A 37 -3.96 7.39 8.27
N ASN A 38 -3.56 7.77 7.05
CA ASN A 38 -4.45 7.97 5.90
C ASN A 38 -3.71 7.80 4.56
N ILE A 39 -4.46 7.87 3.46
CA ILE A 39 -3.96 7.73 2.09
C ILE A 39 -2.92 8.81 1.75
N GLU A 40 -3.09 10.05 2.20
CA GLU A 40 -2.15 11.15 1.90
C GLU A 40 -0.75 10.83 2.44
N ILE A 41 -0.67 10.37 3.69
CA ILE A 41 0.59 9.95 4.31
C ILE A 41 1.15 8.71 3.62
N ALA A 42 0.29 7.71 3.33
CA ALA A 42 0.72 6.50 2.64
C ALA A 42 1.34 6.81 1.26
N ARG A 43 0.76 7.77 0.54
CA ARG A 43 1.24 8.22 -0.78
C ARG A 43 2.53 9.05 -0.68
N LEU A 44 2.65 9.89 0.35
CA LEU A 44 3.78 10.79 0.52
C LEU A 44 5.08 10.04 0.86
N PHE A 45 4.99 9.03 1.72
CA PHE A 45 6.17 8.29 2.20
C PHE A 45 6.36 7.01 1.39
N GLY A 46 7.32 7.00 0.47
CA GLY A 46 7.71 5.83 -0.31
C GLY A 46 8.13 6.19 -1.73
N ASP A 47 9.16 5.52 -2.22
CA ASP A 47 9.65 5.65 -3.60
C ASP A 47 10.03 4.24 -4.11
N PRO A 48 9.19 3.61 -4.95
CA PRO A 48 8.02 4.20 -5.62
C PRO A 48 6.82 4.42 -4.69
N THR A 49 5.88 5.24 -5.13
CA THR A 49 4.64 5.51 -4.40
C THR A 49 3.81 4.24 -4.25
N ILE A 50 3.04 4.16 -3.16
CA ILE A 50 2.11 3.05 -2.90
C ILE A 50 1.06 2.91 -4.01
N ASN A 51 0.74 1.67 -4.39
CA ASN A 51 -0.37 1.39 -5.28
C ASN A 51 -1.68 1.57 -4.53
N LEU A 52 -2.60 2.37 -5.07
CA LEU A 52 -3.91 2.64 -4.48
C LEU A 52 -4.98 2.24 -5.47
N LEU A 53 -5.82 1.27 -5.08
CA LEU A 53 -6.83 0.69 -5.96
C LEU A 53 -8.18 0.70 -5.27
N ASP A 54 -9.22 1.14 -5.98
CA ASP A 54 -10.58 1.06 -5.46
C ASP A 54 -11.04 -0.39 -5.40
N VAL A 55 -11.56 -0.77 -4.25
CA VAL A 55 -12.00 -2.13 -3.94
C VAL A 55 -13.27 -2.10 -3.09
N LYS A 56 -14.00 -3.21 -3.16
CA LYS A 56 -15.17 -3.45 -2.32
C LYS A 56 -14.94 -4.75 -1.56
N PRO A 57 -14.54 -4.69 -0.28
CA PRO A 57 -14.30 -5.88 0.53
C PRO A 57 -15.54 -6.78 0.57
N SER A 58 -15.31 -8.09 0.49
CA SER A 58 -16.34 -9.14 0.53
C SER A 58 -15.90 -10.23 1.50
N ARG A 59 -16.82 -11.13 1.86
CA ARG A 59 -16.54 -12.25 2.77
C ARG A 59 -16.81 -13.58 2.08
N ASP A 60 -15.92 -14.54 2.30
CA ASP A 60 -16.12 -15.95 2.02
C ASP A 60 -15.83 -16.82 3.27
N ALA A 61 -15.72 -18.13 3.09
CA ALA A 61 -15.40 -19.08 4.17
C ALA A 61 -13.96 -18.94 4.73
N LYS A 62 -13.04 -18.30 4.00
CA LYS A 62 -11.64 -18.09 4.40
C LYS A 62 -11.42 -16.74 5.10
N GLY A 63 -12.34 -15.79 4.92
CA GLY A 63 -12.33 -14.51 5.61
C GLY A 63 -12.73 -13.34 4.73
N ILE A 64 -12.21 -12.15 5.04
CA ILE A 64 -12.40 -10.96 4.21
C ILE A 64 -11.41 -10.99 3.05
N TYR A 65 -11.89 -10.69 1.85
CA TYR A 65 -11.07 -10.57 0.66
C TYR A 65 -11.45 -9.35 -0.17
N VAL A 66 -10.52 -8.92 -1.03
CA VAL A 66 -10.79 -7.96 -2.09
C VAL A 66 -10.46 -8.58 -3.44
N GLY A 67 -11.20 -8.17 -4.47
CA GLY A 67 -10.90 -8.58 -5.84
C GLY A 67 -9.80 -7.71 -6.44
N LEU A 68 -8.66 -8.32 -6.79
CA LEU A 68 -7.67 -7.73 -7.68
C LEU A 68 -7.77 -8.42 -9.03
N SER A 69 -8.36 -7.73 -9.99
CA SER A 69 -8.71 -8.28 -11.30
C SER A 69 -9.70 -9.46 -11.20
N ASN A 70 -9.25 -10.68 -11.49
CA ASN A 70 -9.99 -11.94 -11.43
C ASN A 70 -9.57 -12.82 -10.24
N VAL A 71 -8.73 -12.30 -9.35
CA VAL A 71 -8.18 -13.03 -8.20
C VAL A 71 -8.66 -12.41 -6.91
N GLN A 72 -8.98 -13.26 -5.94
CA GLN A 72 -9.31 -12.85 -4.59
C GLN A 72 -8.03 -12.78 -3.75
N VAL A 73 -7.78 -11.63 -3.15
CA VAL A 73 -6.71 -11.43 -2.17
C VAL A 73 -7.34 -11.38 -0.80
N HIS A 74 -7.12 -12.42 0.00
CA HIS A 74 -7.58 -12.47 1.39
C HIS A 74 -6.77 -11.52 2.25
N LEU A 75 -7.47 -10.67 2.99
CA LEU A 75 -6.88 -9.68 3.88
C LEU A 75 -6.67 -10.29 5.26
N THR A 76 -5.55 -9.96 5.90
CA THR A 76 -5.32 -10.32 7.30
C THR A 76 -5.62 -9.10 8.18
N GLY A 77 -6.61 -9.20 9.07
CA GLY A 77 -6.99 -8.12 9.99
C GLY A 77 -8.49 -8.07 10.28
N ALA A 78 -8.88 -7.20 11.22
CA ALA A 78 -10.28 -6.98 11.60
C ALA A 78 -10.95 -5.99 10.63
N TYR A 79 -11.35 -6.51 9.46
CA TYR A 79 -12.02 -5.73 8.40
C TYR A 79 -13.51 -6.07 8.24
N ASP A 80 -14.11 -6.74 9.22
CA ASP A 80 -15.49 -7.21 9.13
C ASP A 80 -16.50 -6.09 8.84
N ALA A 81 -16.25 -4.89 9.39
CA ALA A 81 -17.08 -3.70 9.21
C ALA A 81 -16.93 -3.01 7.85
N THR A 82 -16.00 -3.47 6.99
CA THR A 82 -15.77 -2.89 5.65
C THR A 82 -16.47 -3.65 4.54
N VAL A 83 -17.06 -4.80 4.84
CA VAL A 83 -17.76 -5.63 3.85
C VAL A 83 -18.87 -4.84 3.18
N GLY A 84 -18.83 -4.80 1.83
CA GLY A 84 -19.82 -4.10 1.03
C GLY A 84 -19.68 -2.57 1.01
N ARG A 85 -18.65 -2.00 1.63
CA ARG A 85 -18.32 -0.56 1.54
C ARG A 85 -17.28 -0.31 0.47
N ASP A 86 -17.31 0.88 -0.11
CA ASP A 86 -16.25 1.32 -1.00
C ASP A 86 -15.01 1.67 -0.17
N CYS A 87 -13.88 1.07 -0.52
CA CYS A 87 -12.61 1.21 0.18
C CYS A 87 -11.48 1.37 -0.86
N VAL A 88 -10.32 1.82 -0.39
CA VAL A 88 -9.09 1.85 -1.18
C VAL A 88 -8.11 0.86 -0.56
N ILE A 89 -7.59 -0.07 -1.34
CA ILE A 89 -6.48 -0.92 -0.92
C ILE A 89 -5.16 -0.24 -1.29
N GLY A 90 -4.27 -0.14 -0.31
CA GLY A 90 -2.88 0.29 -0.47
C GLY A 90 -1.94 -0.91 -0.50
N LEU A 91 -1.18 -1.06 -1.59
CA LEU A 91 -0.15 -2.08 -1.73
C LEU A 91 1.20 -1.42 -2.01
N ARG A 92 2.13 -1.55 -1.06
CA ARG A 92 3.51 -1.08 -1.26
C ARG A 92 4.14 -1.86 -2.42
N PRO A 93 4.83 -1.23 -3.38
CA PRO A 93 5.40 -1.93 -4.53
C PRO A 93 6.28 -3.12 -4.17
N GLU A 94 7.02 -3.05 -3.06
CA GLU A 94 7.86 -4.12 -2.52
C GLU A 94 7.09 -5.26 -1.82
N ALA A 95 5.79 -5.08 -1.56
CA ALA A 95 4.91 -6.12 -1.04
C ALA A 95 4.31 -7.01 -2.14
N LEU A 96 4.54 -6.66 -3.42
CA LEU A 96 4.20 -7.49 -4.55
C LEU A 96 5.45 -8.22 -5.05
N ARG A 97 5.27 -9.48 -5.48
CA ARG A 97 6.36 -10.29 -6.03
C ARG A 97 5.92 -10.98 -7.30
N PHE A 98 6.83 -11.12 -8.25
CA PHE A 98 6.62 -12.00 -9.40
C PHE A 98 6.61 -13.45 -8.93
N VAL A 99 5.72 -14.25 -9.52
CA VAL A 99 5.54 -15.67 -9.23
C VAL A 99 5.32 -16.46 -10.51
N ASP A 100 5.55 -17.77 -10.44
CA ASP A 100 5.27 -18.66 -11.56
C ASP A 100 3.76 -18.81 -11.79
N GLU A 101 3.41 -19.07 -13.05
CA GLU A 101 2.05 -19.47 -13.43
C GLU A 101 1.62 -20.72 -12.64
N GLY A 102 0.40 -20.70 -12.10
CA GLY A 102 -0.12 -21.77 -11.25
C GLY A 102 0.13 -21.60 -9.75
N THR A 103 0.91 -20.59 -9.33
CA THR A 103 0.99 -20.21 -7.91
C THR A 103 -0.41 -19.86 -7.38
N PRO A 104 -0.84 -20.36 -6.21
CA PRO A 104 -2.13 -20.01 -5.64
C PRO A 104 -2.29 -18.49 -5.49
N ALA A 105 -3.42 -17.96 -5.94
CA ALA A 105 -3.72 -16.52 -5.98
C ALA A 105 -2.74 -15.67 -6.82
N ALA A 106 -2.08 -16.27 -7.82
CA ALA A 106 -1.33 -15.56 -8.85
C ALA A 106 -2.25 -14.66 -9.69
N ILE A 107 -1.98 -13.36 -9.70
CA ILE A 107 -2.68 -12.36 -10.48
C ILE A 107 -2.00 -12.25 -11.85
N PRO A 108 -2.71 -12.56 -12.96
CA PRO A 108 -2.15 -12.40 -14.29
C PRO A 108 -2.01 -10.92 -14.65
N VAL A 109 -0.82 -10.55 -15.14
CA VAL A 109 -0.48 -9.20 -15.55
C VAL A 109 0.33 -9.21 -16.85
N THR A 110 0.41 -8.06 -17.50
CA THR A 110 1.35 -7.79 -18.60
C THR A 110 2.34 -6.74 -18.15
N VAL A 111 3.63 -6.98 -18.35
CA VAL A 111 4.69 -6.02 -18.07
C VAL A 111 4.67 -4.94 -19.14
N GLU A 112 4.57 -3.67 -18.73
CA GLU A 112 4.52 -2.53 -19.64
C GLU A 112 5.85 -1.78 -19.69
N ALA A 113 6.50 -1.62 -18.55
CA ALA A 113 7.78 -0.96 -18.46
C ALA A 113 8.58 -1.47 -17.25
N GLU A 114 9.89 -1.52 -17.39
CA GLU A 114 10.81 -1.75 -16.29
C GLU A 114 11.75 -0.54 -16.18
N THR A 115 11.87 0.00 -14.97
CA THR A 115 12.70 1.17 -14.66
C THR A 115 13.71 0.80 -13.59
N PRO A 116 14.99 0.65 -13.95
CA PRO A 116 16.07 0.49 -12.98
C PRO A 116 16.28 1.78 -12.18
N LEU A 117 16.22 1.69 -10.86
CA LEU A 117 16.43 2.80 -9.91
C LEU A 117 17.51 2.43 -8.90
N ASN A 118 18.78 2.59 -9.26
CA ASN A 118 19.95 2.24 -8.44
C ASN A 118 19.86 0.81 -7.88
N GLU A 119 19.53 0.66 -6.59
CA GLU A 119 19.46 -0.61 -5.86
C GLU A 119 18.13 -1.35 -6.00
N LYS A 120 17.16 -0.78 -6.73
CA LYS A 120 15.86 -1.39 -6.97
C LYS A 120 15.50 -1.37 -8.46
N ILE A 121 14.60 -2.25 -8.84
CA ILE A 121 13.95 -2.27 -10.15
C ILE A 121 12.47 -2.11 -9.91
N VAL A 122 11.86 -1.17 -10.64
CA VAL A 122 10.43 -0.88 -10.57
C VAL A 122 9.80 -1.29 -11.88
N THR A 123 8.86 -2.20 -11.81
CA THR A 123 8.15 -2.71 -12.97
C THR A 123 6.71 -2.23 -12.93
N LEU A 124 6.30 -1.51 -13.97
CA LEU A 124 4.90 -1.19 -14.23
C LEU A 124 4.25 -2.39 -14.90
N VAL A 125 3.20 -2.91 -14.27
CA VAL A 125 2.42 -4.02 -14.80
C VAL A 125 0.95 -3.64 -14.91
N ARG A 126 0.28 -4.18 -15.93
CA ARG A 126 -1.15 -4.00 -16.15
C ARG A 126 -1.88 -5.31 -15.93
N THR A 127 -2.87 -5.30 -15.05
CA THR A 127 -3.77 -6.44 -14.83
C THR A 127 -4.64 -6.69 -16.05
N VAL A 128 -5.22 -7.90 -16.18
CA VAL A 128 -6.12 -8.23 -17.30
C VAL A 128 -7.39 -7.36 -17.36
N ARG A 129 -7.73 -6.65 -16.28
CA ARG A 129 -8.82 -5.67 -16.23
C ARG A 129 -8.36 -4.21 -16.39
N GLY A 130 -7.13 -3.99 -16.85
CA GLY A 130 -6.61 -2.67 -17.21
C GLY A 130 -6.12 -1.81 -16.05
N ARG A 131 -6.03 -2.33 -14.82
CA ARG A 131 -5.43 -1.60 -13.69
C ARG A 131 -3.92 -1.67 -13.75
N GLU A 132 -3.27 -0.53 -13.60
CA GLU A 132 -1.81 -0.39 -13.49
C GLU A 132 -1.36 -0.59 -12.04
N ILE A 133 -0.26 -1.30 -11.86
CA ILE A 133 0.34 -1.63 -10.56
C ILE A 133 1.86 -1.54 -10.71
N LEU A 134 2.52 -0.89 -9.75
CA LEU A 134 3.96 -0.87 -9.59
C LEU A 134 4.40 -2.02 -8.70
N VAL A 135 5.38 -2.79 -9.17
CA VAL A 135 6.06 -3.85 -8.41
C VAL A 135 7.51 -3.42 -8.25
N SER A 136 8.05 -3.52 -7.04
CA SER A 136 9.44 -3.15 -6.76
C SER A 136 10.21 -4.35 -6.22
N ARG A 137 11.42 -4.56 -6.72
CA ARG A 137 12.32 -5.64 -6.31
C ARG A 137 13.75 -5.14 -6.20
N PRO A 138 14.61 -5.75 -5.34
CA PRO A 138 16.02 -5.39 -5.31
C PRO A 138 16.69 -5.62 -6.67
N ALA A 139 17.62 -4.75 -7.05
CA ALA A 139 18.41 -4.91 -8.26
C ALA A 139 19.20 -6.24 -8.23
N GLY A 140 19.33 -6.88 -9.38
CA GLY A 140 20.00 -8.19 -9.51
C GLY A 140 19.16 -9.39 -9.08
N THR A 141 17.93 -9.19 -8.59
CA THR A 141 16.98 -10.30 -8.41
C THR A 141 16.40 -10.74 -9.76
N PRO A 142 15.83 -11.95 -9.89
CA PRO A 142 15.03 -12.33 -11.04
C PRO A 142 13.69 -11.57 -11.09
N GLY A 143 13.18 -11.32 -12.29
CA GLY A 143 11.86 -10.74 -12.52
C GLY A 143 11.55 -10.71 -14.02
N GLN A 144 10.26 -10.63 -14.36
CA GLN A 144 9.84 -10.56 -15.76
C GLN A 144 10.03 -9.12 -16.29
N THR A 145 10.79 -8.97 -17.36
CA THR A 145 11.14 -7.66 -17.95
C THR A 145 10.15 -7.23 -19.04
N GLU A 146 9.42 -8.18 -19.63
CA GLU A 146 8.44 -7.94 -20.69
C GLU A 146 7.42 -9.08 -20.82
N GLY A 147 6.28 -8.79 -21.46
CA GLY A 147 5.28 -9.81 -21.79
C GLY A 147 4.36 -10.20 -20.63
N ARG A 148 3.80 -11.42 -20.72
CA ARG A 148 2.86 -11.93 -19.70
C ARG A 148 3.62 -12.41 -18.46
N ALA A 149 3.11 -12.05 -17.30
CA ALA A 149 3.66 -12.44 -16.02
C ALA A 149 2.55 -12.71 -15.00
N HIS A 150 2.94 -13.19 -13.82
CA HIS A 150 2.06 -13.31 -12.68
C HIS A 150 2.69 -12.64 -11.46
N ILE A 151 1.85 -11.98 -10.66
CA ILE A 151 2.26 -11.38 -9.39
C ILE A 151 1.43 -11.95 -8.25
N ALA A 152 2.01 -12.02 -7.06
CA ALA A 152 1.31 -12.33 -5.83
C ALA A 152 1.38 -11.14 -4.87
N VAL A 153 0.32 -10.98 -4.07
CA VAL A 153 0.22 -9.96 -3.03
C VAL A 153 0.24 -10.65 -1.67
N ASP A 154 1.06 -10.16 -0.74
CA ASP A 154 0.94 -10.55 0.66
C ASP A 154 -0.22 -9.78 1.31
N GLY A 155 -1.32 -10.49 1.59
CA GLY A 155 -2.50 -9.95 2.25
C GLY A 155 -2.26 -9.42 3.67
N LYS A 156 -1.11 -9.71 4.29
CA LYS A 156 -0.69 -9.12 5.58
C LYS A 156 -0.10 -7.73 5.43
N SER A 157 0.49 -7.44 4.26
CA SER A 157 1.08 -6.13 3.94
C SER A 157 0.08 -5.17 3.28
N ALA A 158 -1.13 -5.65 2.98
CA ALA A 158 -2.20 -4.83 2.46
C ALA A 158 -2.71 -3.83 3.49
N LEU A 159 -2.76 -2.56 3.10
CA LEU A 159 -3.38 -1.49 3.87
C LEU A 159 -4.78 -1.24 3.32
N LEU A 160 -5.74 -0.97 4.18
CA LEU A 160 -7.10 -0.63 3.76
C LEU A 160 -7.46 0.76 4.26
N PHE A 161 -8.08 1.55 3.41
CA PHE A 161 -8.51 2.92 3.70
C PHE A 161 -9.98 3.09 3.36
N ASP A 162 -10.68 3.95 4.10
CA ASP A 162 -12.03 4.36 3.76
C ASP A 162 -12.00 5.23 2.50
N HIS A 163 -12.89 4.97 1.54
CA HIS A 163 -12.88 5.70 0.27
C HIS A 163 -13.32 7.17 0.44
N ALA A 164 -14.20 7.47 1.39
CA ALA A 164 -14.74 8.81 1.56
C ALA A 164 -13.81 9.72 2.37
N SER A 165 -13.28 9.22 3.50
CA SER A 165 -12.39 10.02 4.35
C SER A 165 -10.90 9.87 4.01
N GLY A 166 -10.51 8.77 3.38
CA GLY A 166 -9.11 8.41 3.16
C GLY A 166 -8.40 7.91 4.41
N ASP A 167 -9.09 7.79 5.55
CA ASP A 167 -8.49 7.32 6.80
C ASP A 167 -8.19 5.82 6.74
N ARG A 168 -7.12 5.40 7.41
CA ARG A 168 -6.75 3.99 7.50
C ARG A 168 -7.72 3.23 8.38
N ILE A 169 -8.19 2.10 7.86
CA ILE A 169 -9.05 1.16 8.56
C ILE A 169 -8.18 0.11 9.26
N GLY A 170 -8.51 -0.26 10.50
CA GLY A 170 -7.80 -1.29 11.26
C GLY A 170 -6.52 -0.83 11.95
N ALA A 171 -6.16 0.46 11.86
CA ALA A 171 -5.10 1.03 12.67
C ALA A 171 -5.52 1.04 14.15
N SER A 172 -4.99 0.09 14.93
CA SER A 172 -5.08 0.14 16.38
C SER A 172 -4.03 1.15 16.88
N ASN A 173 -4.50 2.22 17.53
CA ASN A 173 -3.72 3.28 18.17
C ASN A 173 -2.98 4.29 17.27
N VAL A 174 -3.74 5.16 16.59
CA VAL A 174 -3.28 6.54 16.39
C VAL A 174 -3.88 7.36 17.52
N VAL A 175 -3.03 7.89 18.41
CA VAL A 175 -3.45 8.89 19.41
C VAL A 175 -3.94 10.11 18.63
N ASN A 176 -5.25 10.21 18.47
CA ASN A 176 -5.92 11.40 17.96
C ASN A 176 -5.75 12.50 19.02
N LEU A 177 -4.71 13.32 18.89
CA LEU A 177 -4.63 14.61 19.59
C LEU A 177 -5.64 15.57 18.94
N ARG A 178 -6.93 15.33 19.17
CA ARG A 178 -7.96 16.34 18.95
C ARG A 178 -8.11 17.12 20.26
N SER A 179 -7.71 18.39 20.23
CA SER A 179 -8.19 19.49 21.09
C SER A 179 -8.05 19.26 22.61
N GLY A 180 -7.09 19.85 23.32
CA GLY A 180 -6.88 21.28 23.47
C GLY A 180 -7.13 21.64 24.94
N GLU A 181 -6.13 22.15 25.64
CA GLU A 181 -6.36 23.00 26.81
C GLU A 181 -5.28 24.07 26.81
N ALA A 182 -5.73 25.29 26.49
CA ALA A 182 -5.05 26.49 26.86
C ALA A 182 -5.19 26.64 28.39
N ALA A 183 -4.07 26.76 29.07
CA ALA A 183 -3.95 27.44 30.36
C ALA A 183 -2.53 28.03 30.43
#